data_AF-A0A366ZW93-F1
#
_entry.id   AF-A0A366ZW93-F1
#
_cell.length_a   1.000
_cell.length_b   1.000
_cell.length_c   1.000
_cell.angle_alpha   90.00
_cell.angle_beta   90.00
_cell.angle_gamma   90.00
#
_symmetry.space_group_name_H-M   'P 1'
#
loop_
_entity.id
_entity.type
_entity.pdbx_description
1 polymer ?
#
loop_
_entity_poly.entity_id
_entity_poly.type
_entity_poly.pdbx_seq_one_letter_code
_entity_poly.pdbx_strand_id
1 'polypeptide(L)'
;MDVVAVRVLARYVLELTFSTGEVRVLDVEDSLWGPAFEPLRSDHAAFTAVRVDPEAATIVWPNGADLSPEGLYAKSRPPIPA
;
A
#
# COMPACT_ATOMS: atom_id res chain seq x y z
N MET A 1 -9.15 1.91 11.20
CA MET A 1 -7.72 2.22 11.40
C MET A 1 -7.27 2.82 10.10
N ASP A 2 -6.69 4.00 10.15
CA ASP A 2 -6.55 4.84 8.95
C ASP A 2 -5.09 4.85 8.53
N VAL A 3 -4.82 4.77 7.22
CA VAL A 3 -3.47 4.91 6.70
C VAL A 3 -3.15 6.40 6.59
N VAL A 4 -2.06 6.84 7.22
CA VAL A 4 -1.65 8.26 7.24
C VAL A 4 -0.36 8.52 6.47
N ALA A 5 0.44 7.49 6.22
CA ALA A 5 1.60 7.58 5.34
C ALA A 5 1.88 6.25 4.63
N VAL A 6 2.49 6.35 3.44
CA VAL A 6 2.97 5.20 2.66
C VAL A 6 4.38 5.48 2.16
N ARG A 7 5.24 4.46 2.19
CA ARG A 7 6.58 4.48 1.60
C ARG A 7 6.82 3.18 0.84
N VAL A 8 7.38 3.28 -0.36
CA VAL A 8 7.79 2.10 -1.13
C VAL A 8 9.18 1.67 -0.67
N LEU A 9 9.32 0.44 -0.20
CA LEU A 9 10.59 -0.11 0.26
C LEU A 9 11.30 -0.94 -0.80
N ALA A 10 10.53 -1.68 -1.60
CA ALA A 10 11.03 -2.52 -2.68
C ALA A 10 9.91 -2.75 -3.70
N ARG A 11 10.18 -3.54 -4.74
CA ARG A 11 9.16 -3.92 -5.72
C ARG A 11 7.99 -4.60 -5.00
N TYR A 12 6.81 -3.99 -5.08
CA TYR A 12 5.57 -4.42 -4.40
C TYR A 12 5.57 -4.37 -2.87
N VAL A 13 6.65 -3.92 -2.23
CA VAL A 13 6.73 -3.83 -0.78
C VAL A 13 6.46 -2.40 -0.35
N LEU A 14 5.43 -2.24 0.49
CA LEU A 14 5.03 -0.98 1.09
C LEU A 14 5.27 -1.01 2.59
N GLU A 15 5.66 0.14 3.12
CA GLU A 15 5.58 0.48 4.53
C GLU A 15 4.46 1.47 4.73
N LEU A 16 3.58 1.18 5.68
CA LEU A 16 2.42 1.98 6.01
C LEU A 16 2.54 2.48 7.44
N THR A 17 2.21 3.74 7.64
CA THR A 17 1.98 4.30 8.98
C THR A 17 0.49 4.44 9.18
N PHE A 18 -0.01 3.90 10.28
CA PHE A 18 -1.41 4.01 10.69
C PHE A 18 -1.61 5.16 11.67
N SER A 19 -2.86 5.65 11.77
CA SER A 19 -3.22 6.72 12.71
C SER A 19 -3.00 6.36 14.19
N THR A 20 -2.79 5.08 14.52
CA THR A 20 -2.37 4.62 15.86
C THR A 20 -0.89 4.84 16.16
N GLY A 21 -0.09 5.25 15.18
CA GLY A 21 1.37 5.33 15.26
C GLY A 21 2.07 4.02 14.92
N GLU A 22 1.33 2.93 14.68
CA GLU A 22 1.91 1.68 14.20
C GLU A 22 2.47 1.84 12.79
N VAL A 23 3.71 1.39 12.61
CA VAL A 23 4.31 1.18 11.30
C VAL A 23 4.20 -0.29 10.95
N ARG A 24 3.78 -0.62 9.74
CA ARG A 24 3.67 -2.00 9.26
C ARG A 24 4.17 -2.12 7.84
N VAL A 25 4.75 -3.27 7.52
CA VAL A 25 5.29 -3.60 6.19
C VAL A 25 4.46 -4.72 5.58
N LEU A 26 4.18 -4.63 4.28
CA LEU A 26 3.53 -5.69 3.52
C LEU A 26 4.06 -5.76 2.09
N ASP A 27 4.07 -6.99 1.58
CA ASP A 27 4.17 -7.26 0.15
C ASP A 27 2.75 -7.31 -0.43
N VAL A 28 2.47 -6.49 -1.43
CA VAL A 28 1.16 -6.41 -2.08
C VAL A 28 1.10 -7.18 -3.41
N GLU A 29 2.15 -7.89 -3.83
CA GLU A 29 2.21 -8.56 -5.13
C GLU A 29 0.99 -9.45 -5.41
N ASP A 30 0.60 -10.27 -4.43
CA ASP A 30 -0.58 -11.14 -4.52
C ASP A 30 -1.91 -10.39 -4.53
N SER A 31 -1.92 -9.12 -4.15
CA SER A 31 -3.10 -8.25 -4.15
C SER A 31 -3.23 -7.43 -5.44
N LEU A 32 -2.19 -7.36 -6.26
CA LEU A 32 -2.19 -6.62 -7.54
C LEU A 32 -2.79 -7.43 -8.68
N TRP A 33 -4.02 -7.94 -8.55
CA TRP A 33 -4.68 -8.75 -9.59
C TRP A 33 -5.92 -8.06 -10.17
N GLY A 34 -6.18 -8.31 -11.45
CA GLY A 34 -7.29 -7.73 -12.19
C GLY A 34 -6.91 -6.47 -12.99
N PRO A 35 -7.81 -5.98 -13.87
CA PRO A 35 -7.48 -4.98 -14.89
C PRO A 35 -6.94 -3.65 -14.34
N ALA A 36 -7.40 -3.25 -13.14
CA ALA A 36 -6.94 -2.03 -12.48
C ALA A 36 -5.50 -2.14 -11.94
N PHE A 37 -5.01 -3.35 -11.65
CA PHE A 37 -3.70 -3.57 -11.04
C PHE A 37 -2.66 -4.12 -12.02
N GLU A 38 -3.06 -4.64 -13.17
CA GLU A 38 -2.16 -5.10 -14.24
C GLU A 38 -1.08 -4.07 -14.64
N PRO A 39 -1.40 -2.77 -14.81
CA PRO A 39 -0.38 -1.76 -15.10
C PRO A 39 0.65 -1.64 -13.97
N LEU A 40 0.24 -1.81 -12.71
CA LEU A 40 1.11 -1.67 -11.55
C LEU A 40 2.11 -2.83 -11.41
N ARG A 41 1.81 -4.00 -11.99
CA ARG A 41 2.77 -5.12 -12.03
C ARG A 41 3.86 -4.91 -13.08
N SER A 42 3.50 -4.34 -14.22
CA SER A 42 4.43 -4.17 -15.36
C SER A 42 5.20 -2.85 -15.31
N ASP A 43 4.58 -1.78 -14.81
CA ASP A 43 5.16 -0.45 -14.70
C ASP A 43 5.47 -0.10 -13.23
N HIS A 44 6.76 -0.17 -12.90
CA HIS A 44 7.24 0.20 -11.56
C HIS A 44 7.03 1.68 -11.25
N ALA A 45 7.09 2.58 -12.24
CA ALA A 45 6.85 4.00 -12.00
C ALA A 45 5.39 4.24 -11.58
N ALA A 46 4.45 3.58 -12.26
CA ALA A 46 3.04 3.58 -11.89
C ALA A 46 2.84 3.03 -10.46
N PHE A 47 3.50 1.92 -10.11
CA PHE A 47 3.46 1.37 -8.75
C PHE A 47 3.99 2.35 -7.69
N THR A 48 5.12 3.01 -7.96
CA THR A 48 5.74 3.95 -7.01
C THR A 48 4.97 5.25 -6.81
N ALA A 49 4.02 5.56 -7.69
CA ALA A 49 3.14 6.71 -7.57
C ALA A 49 1.98 6.50 -6.57
N VAL A 50 2.01 5.42 -5.79
CA VAL A 50 1.09 5.19 -4.67
C VAL A 50 1.11 6.37 -3.70
N ARG A 51 -0.06 6.78 -3.23
CA ARG A 51 -0.23 7.85 -2.26
C ARG A 51 -1.33 7.50 -1.26
N VAL A 52 -1.36 8.21 -0.14
CA VAL A 52 -2.52 8.18 0.76
C VAL A 52 -3.65 8.99 0.14
N ASP A 53 -4.86 8.45 0.20
CA ASP A 53 -6.11 9.15 0.00
C ASP A 53 -6.67 9.56 1.37
N PRO A 54 -6.69 10.87 1.71
CA PRO A 54 -7.16 11.32 3.00
C PRO A 54 -8.68 11.20 3.18
N GLU A 55 -9.46 11.13 2.10
CA GLU A 55 -10.91 10.97 2.18
C GLU A 55 -11.29 9.50 2.40
N ALA A 56 -10.62 8.58 1.69
CA ALA A 56 -10.83 7.15 1.83
C ALA A 56 -10.01 6.51 2.97
N ALA A 57 -9.13 7.28 3.62
CA ALA A 57 -8.26 6.84 4.71
C ALA A 57 -7.39 5.61 4.35
N THR A 58 -6.98 5.50 3.08
CA THR A 58 -6.24 4.35 2.54
C THR A 58 -5.20 4.72 1.49
N ILE A 59 -4.54 3.75 0.86
CA ILE A 59 -3.65 4.00 -0.29
C ILE A 59 -4.37 3.89 -1.62
N VAL A 60 -3.98 4.75 -2.57
CA VAL A 60 -4.52 4.79 -3.93
C VAL A 60 -3.40 5.03 -4.95
N TRP A 61 -3.53 4.45 -6.13
CA TRP A 61 -2.67 4.70 -7.29
C TRP A 61 -3.30 5.73 -8.25
N PRO A 62 -2.52 6.35 -9.17
CA PRO A 62 -3.04 7.38 -10.08
C PRO A 62 -4.19 6.94 -10.99
N ASN A 63 -4.30 5.63 -11.24
CA ASN A 63 -5.39 5.04 -12.01
C ASN A 63 -6.67 4.79 -11.18
N GLY A 64 -6.69 5.22 -9.91
CA GLY A 64 -7.82 5.07 -9.01
C GLY A 64 -7.92 3.70 -8.32
N ALA A 65 -6.99 2.78 -8.59
CA ALA A 65 -6.94 1.52 -7.86
C ALA A 65 -6.55 1.77 -6.40
N ASP A 66 -7.25 1.13 -5.46
CA ASP A 66 -7.01 1.23 -4.04
C ASP A 66 -6.97 -0.16 -3.38
N LEU A 67 -6.46 -0.22 -2.15
CA LEU A 67 -6.57 -1.39 -1.29
C LEU A 67 -7.24 -0.96 0.00
N SER A 68 -8.17 -1.74 0.54
CA SER A 68 -8.87 -1.34 1.76
C SER A 68 -7.94 -1.31 2.99
N PRO A 69 -8.12 -0.38 3.94
CA PRO A 69 -7.30 -0.31 5.16
C PRO A 69 -7.28 -1.61 5.96
N GLU A 70 -8.41 -2.32 6.03
CA GLU A 70 -8.52 -3.61 6.72
C GLU A 70 -7.65 -4.68 6.06
N GLY A 71 -7.68 -4.77 4.72
CA GLY A 71 -6.85 -5.72 3.97
C GLY A 71 -5.35 -5.42 4.14
N LEU A 72 -4.99 -4.13 4.13
CA LEU A 72 -3.62 -3.68 4.38
C LEU A 72 -3.15 -4.06 5.80
N TYR A 73 -3.97 -3.80 6.83
CA TYR A 73 -3.60 -4.12 8.20
C TYR A 73 -3.49 -5.64 8.43
N ALA A 74 -4.46 -6.41 7.95
CA ALA A 74 -4.50 -7.85 8.14
C ALA A 74 -3.33 -8.60 7.47
N LYS A 75 -2.88 -8.12 6.30
CA LYS A 75 -1.75 -8.73 5.56
C LYS A 75 -0.38 -8.19 5.95
N SER A 76 -0.32 -7.03 6.60
CA SER A 76 0.94 -6.41 7.01
C SER A 76 1.45 -6.98 8.32
N ARG A 77 2.75 -6.78 8.58
CA ARG A 77 3.44 -7.20 9.78
C ARG A 77 4.22 -6.01 10.37
N PRO A 78 4.47 -5.98 11.69
CA PRO A 78 5.38 -4.99 12.26
C PRO A 78 6.75 -5.08 11.57
N PRO A 79 7.47 -3.95 11.39
CA PRO A 79 8.83 -3.97 10.90
C PRO A 79 9.71 -4.81 11.83
N ILE A 80 10.62 -5.59 11.27
CA ILE A 80 11.61 -6.32 12.06
C ILE A 80 12.54 -5.26 12.66
N PRO A 81 12.68 -5.17 14.00
CA PRO A 81 13.67 -4.29 14.61
C PRO A 81 15.06 -4.67 14.11
N ALA A 82 15.87 -3.65 13.78
CA ALA A 82 17.26 -3.83 13.38
C ALA A 82 18.11 -4.47 14.50
#